data_AF-A0AAE2E9W9-F1
#
_entry.id   AF-A0AAE2E9W9-F1
#
_cell.length_a   1.000
_cell.length_b   1.000
_cell.length_c   1.000
_cell.angle_alpha   90.00
_cell.angle_beta   90.00
_cell.angle_gamma   90.00
#
_symmetry.space_group_name_H-M   'P 1'
#
loop_
_entity.id
_entity.type
_entity.pdbx_description
1 polymer ?
#
loop_
_entity_poly.entity_id
_entity_poly.type
_entity_poly.pdbx_seq_one_letter_code
_entity_poly.pdbx_strand_id
1 'polypeptide(L)'
;MNIITIKQNENDNYTMRCYGCVHKCAYASIRSTKCDECSGTEFYIWPENNSFLIEGILQYFADINSKIISQPIVVIDFNYKNINYFLSNNWLSQFRNSRLILITDKKMAAIAHYWFYNDTADTIISTVIFHDDLAEDIKMKISQSFMGKIIRPSEKRAKLSANEYALFSELYKGQLPKKIAMKNATNVKNIYAMKIRIETKLGVPISRLAS
;
A
#
# COMPACT_ATOMS: atom_id res chain seq x y z
N MET A 1 22.82 -38.35 10.56
CA MET A 1 23.00 -36.96 10.08
C MET A 1 21.62 -36.33 10.05
N ASN A 2 21.25 -35.62 11.11
CA ASN A 2 19.93 -35.02 11.24
C ASN A 2 19.91 -33.69 10.48
N ILE A 3 19.05 -33.61 9.47
CA ILE A 3 18.74 -32.38 8.78
C ILE A 3 17.97 -31.51 9.77
N ILE A 4 18.62 -30.45 10.27
CA ILE A 4 17.97 -29.41 11.05
C ILE A 4 17.09 -28.65 10.06
N THR A 5 15.81 -29.02 9.99
CA THR A 5 14.79 -28.18 9.38
C THR A 5 14.68 -26.93 10.23
N ILE A 6 15.26 -25.82 9.76
CA ILE A 6 15.01 -24.49 10.30
C ILE A 6 13.52 -24.21 10.04
N LYS A 7 12.68 -24.51 11.03
CA LYS A 7 11.35 -23.91 11.12
C LYS A 7 11.59 -22.40 11.21
N GLN A 8 11.23 -21.67 10.16
CA GLN A 8 11.01 -20.24 10.30
C GLN A 8 9.94 -20.08 11.39
N ASN A 9 10.27 -19.39 12.46
CA ASN A 9 9.32 -19.02 13.50
C ASN A 9 8.28 -18.09 12.87
N GLU A 10 7.17 -18.67 12.42
CA GLU A 10 5.91 -17.94 12.27
C GLU A 10 5.39 -17.66 13.68
N ASN A 11 5.80 -16.53 14.28
CA ASN A 11 4.98 -15.69 15.15
C ASN A 11 5.81 -14.52 15.74
N ASP A 12 5.15 -13.36 15.75
CA ASP A 12 5.34 -12.16 16.59
C ASP A 12 5.84 -10.86 15.90
N ASN A 13 4.94 -9.85 15.97
CA ASN A 13 5.10 -8.40 15.73
C ASN A 13 4.71 -7.74 14.39
N TYR A 14 3.55 -8.10 13.82
CA TYR A 14 2.79 -7.20 12.92
C TYR A 14 1.40 -6.83 13.45
N THR A 15 1.17 -7.00 14.75
CA THR A 15 -0.10 -6.65 15.40
C THR A 15 -0.26 -5.13 15.40
N MET A 16 -1.12 -4.61 14.53
CA MET A 16 -1.48 -3.19 14.55
C MET A 16 -2.48 -2.90 15.67
N ARG A 17 -2.40 -1.70 16.23
CA ARG A 17 -3.22 -1.19 17.33
C ARG A 17 -4.05 -0.02 16.86
N CYS A 18 -5.32 -0.01 17.25
CA CYS A 18 -6.24 1.05 16.87
C CYS A 18 -5.76 2.40 17.43
N TYR A 19 -5.67 3.41 16.58
CA TYR A 19 -5.29 4.77 16.98
C TYR A 19 -6.49 5.60 17.46
N GLY A 20 -7.70 5.24 17.06
CA GLY A 20 -8.92 5.98 17.38
C GLY A 20 -9.67 5.53 18.63
N CYS A 21 -9.20 4.53 19.37
CA CYS A 21 -9.81 4.13 20.65
C CYS A 21 -8.78 4.02 21.78
N VAL A 22 -9.26 4.23 23.01
CA VAL A 22 -8.44 4.16 24.23
C VAL A 22 -7.95 2.75 24.55
N HIS A 23 -8.67 1.73 24.09
CA HIS A 23 -8.36 0.33 24.37
C HIS A 23 -7.25 -0.24 23.47
N LYS A 24 -6.80 0.50 22.45
CA LYS A 24 -5.77 0.04 21.50
C LYS A 24 -6.08 -1.38 20.97
N CYS A 25 -7.32 -1.58 20.53
CA CYS A 25 -7.79 -2.85 19.99
C CYS A 25 -6.83 -3.36 18.91
N ALA A 26 -6.57 -4.66 18.89
CA ALA A 26 -5.72 -5.26 17.86
C ALA A 26 -6.48 -5.33 16.53
N TYR A 27 -5.78 -5.06 15.42
CA TYR A 27 -6.33 -5.25 14.09
C TYR A 27 -6.65 -6.72 13.84
N ALA A 28 -7.85 -6.99 13.34
CA ALA A 28 -8.26 -8.29 12.86
C ALA A 28 -8.90 -8.16 11.47
N SER A 29 -8.30 -8.80 10.47
CA SER A 29 -8.84 -8.84 9.10
C SER A 29 -10.13 -9.67 9.01
N ILE A 30 -10.35 -10.57 9.97
CA ILE A 30 -11.58 -11.33 10.16
C ILE A 30 -12.12 -10.99 11.54
N ARG A 31 -13.26 -10.30 11.59
CA ARG A 31 -13.93 -9.99 12.85
C ARG A 31 -14.61 -11.26 13.37
N SER A 32 -14.06 -11.86 14.44
CA SER A 32 -14.83 -12.79 15.25
C SER A 32 -15.87 -12.00 16.06
N THR A 33 -17.01 -12.62 16.35
CA THR A 33 -18.10 -12.05 17.18
C THR A 33 -17.66 -11.58 18.57
N LYS A 34 -16.42 -11.86 19.00
CA LYS A 34 -15.84 -11.46 20.29
C LYS A 34 -14.99 -10.18 20.25
N CYS A 35 -14.82 -9.53 19.09
CA CYS A 35 -14.18 -8.21 19.04
C CYS A 35 -15.24 -7.16 19.40
N ASP A 36 -15.63 -7.16 20.68
CA ASP A 36 -16.63 -6.25 21.25
C ASP A 36 -16.16 -4.80 21.01
N GLU A 37 -16.91 -4.15 20.13
CA GLU A 37 -17.03 -2.72 19.84
C GLU A 37 -15.79 -1.86 20.17
N CYS A 38 -14.95 -1.62 19.16
CA CYS A 38 -14.01 -0.49 19.20
C CYS A 38 -14.81 0.80 19.52
N SER A 39 -14.60 1.35 20.71
CA SER A 39 -15.39 2.45 21.29
C SER A 39 -15.10 3.84 20.69
N GLY A 40 -14.29 3.91 19.64
CA GLY A 40 -13.93 5.15 18.96
C GLY A 40 -13.80 4.98 17.46
N THR A 41 -13.32 6.02 16.77
CA THR A 41 -13.20 6.05 15.32
C THR A 41 -12.13 5.06 14.85
N GLU A 42 -12.49 3.81 14.60
CA GLU A 42 -11.51 2.73 14.38
C GLU A 42 -10.66 2.94 13.11
N PHE A 43 -9.34 3.14 13.31
CA PHE A 43 -8.33 3.12 12.25
C PHE A 43 -6.96 2.65 12.75
N TYR A 44 -6.13 2.20 11.81
CA TYR A 44 -4.81 1.60 12.05
C TYR A 44 -3.77 2.20 11.09
N ILE A 45 -2.48 2.07 11.41
CA ILE A 45 -1.38 2.48 10.54
C ILE A 45 -0.49 1.26 10.28
N TRP A 46 -0.07 1.03 9.04
CA TRP A 46 0.78 -0.11 8.69
C TRP A 46 1.97 0.28 7.80
N PRO A 47 3.17 -0.25 8.07
CA PRO A 47 3.61 -0.84 9.34
C PRO A 47 3.71 0.22 10.45
N GLU A 48 3.65 -0.20 11.72
CA GLU A 48 3.75 0.70 12.89
C GLU A 48 5.19 1.06 13.29
N ASN A 49 6.13 1.06 12.34
CA ASN A 49 7.55 1.30 12.62
C ASN A 49 8.06 2.66 12.11
N ASN A 50 7.21 3.47 11.48
CA ASN A 50 7.56 4.79 10.99
C ASN A 50 6.98 5.89 11.90
N SER A 51 7.69 6.21 12.99
CA SER A 51 7.25 7.21 13.98
C SER A 51 7.01 8.58 13.38
N PHE A 52 7.85 9.02 12.44
CA PHE A 52 7.68 10.32 11.76
C PHE A 52 6.39 10.40 10.95
N LEU A 53 6.04 9.32 10.22
CA LEU A 53 4.77 9.26 9.52
C LEU A 53 3.60 9.29 10.49
N ILE A 54 3.67 8.48 11.55
CA ILE A 54 2.61 8.37 12.56
C ILE A 54 2.36 9.74 13.20
N GLU A 55 3.40 10.39 13.72
CA GLU A 55 3.30 11.73 14.32
C GLU A 55 2.77 12.76 13.32
N GLY A 56 3.28 12.75 12.09
CA GLY A 56 2.89 13.71 11.05
C GLY A 56 1.46 13.54 10.55
N ILE A 57 0.92 12.32 10.55
CA ILE A 57 -0.43 12.07 10.01
C ILE A 57 -1.52 12.15 11.08
N LEU A 58 -1.22 11.87 12.35
CA LEU A 58 -2.24 11.81 13.41
C LEU A 58 -3.01 13.11 13.59
N GLN A 59 -2.38 14.27 13.34
CA GLN A 59 -3.04 15.57 13.38
C GLN A 59 -4.26 15.67 12.45
N TYR A 60 -4.25 14.96 11.32
CA TYR A 60 -5.37 14.98 10.36
C TYR A 60 -6.55 14.10 10.79
N PHE A 61 -6.38 13.29 11.84
CA PHE A 61 -7.44 12.45 12.42
C PHE A 61 -8.12 13.10 13.62
N ALA A 62 -7.54 14.17 14.18
CA ALA A 62 -8.05 14.80 15.40
C ALA A 62 -9.49 15.32 15.28
N ASP A 63 -9.87 15.81 14.09
CA ASP A 63 -11.21 16.35 13.82
C ASP A 63 -12.23 15.29 13.37
N ILE A 64 -11.86 14.01 13.33
CA ILE A 64 -12.72 12.94 12.84
C ILE A 64 -13.62 12.42 13.96
N ASN A 65 -14.77 13.06 14.08
CA ASN A 65 -15.74 12.79 15.15
C ASN A 65 -16.74 11.68 14.81
N SER A 66 -16.79 11.21 13.57
CA SER A 66 -17.71 10.13 13.16
C SER A 66 -17.16 9.30 12.02
N LYS A 67 -17.56 8.02 12.01
CA LYS A 67 -17.29 7.06 10.94
C LYS A 67 -18.63 6.45 10.52
N ILE A 68 -18.99 6.61 9.25
CA ILE A 68 -20.29 6.15 8.73
C ILE A 68 -20.20 4.68 8.27
N ILE A 69 -18.99 4.20 7.98
CA ILE A 69 -18.73 2.82 7.55
C ILE A 69 -18.37 1.91 8.73
N SER A 70 -18.77 0.64 8.66
CA SER A 70 -18.39 -0.37 9.65
C SER A 70 -16.96 -0.88 9.45
N GLN A 71 -16.44 -0.83 8.22
CA GLN A 71 -15.10 -1.31 7.85
C GLN A 71 -14.01 -0.60 8.68
N PRO A 72 -12.95 -1.31 9.10
CA PRO A 72 -11.77 -0.67 9.64
C PRO A 72 -11.07 0.14 8.54
N ILE A 73 -10.48 1.28 8.91
CA ILE A 73 -9.61 2.03 8.01
C ILE A 73 -8.16 1.70 8.34
N VAL A 74 -7.36 1.39 7.34
CA VAL A 74 -5.92 1.15 7.50
C VAL A 74 -5.16 2.14 6.62
N VAL A 75 -4.33 2.95 7.26
CA VAL A 75 -3.40 3.87 6.60
C VAL A 75 -2.12 3.10 6.29
N ILE A 76 -1.82 2.95 5.01
CA ILE A 76 -0.68 2.19 4.52
C ILE A 76 0.46 3.16 4.20
N ASP A 77 1.58 3.02 4.89
CA ASP A 77 2.86 3.63 4.52
C ASP A 77 3.42 2.93 3.27
N PHE A 78 3.01 3.43 2.12
CA PHE A 78 3.32 2.90 0.80
C PHE A 78 4.66 3.46 0.29
N ASN A 79 5.74 3.18 1.04
CA ASN A 79 7.09 3.66 0.73
C ASN A 79 8.00 2.59 0.09
N TYR A 80 9.07 3.05 -0.56
CA TYR A 80 9.98 2.20 -1.32
C TYR A 80 10.77 1.20 -0.46
N LYS A 81 10.96 1.46 0.84
CA LYS A 81 11.66 0.53 1.73
C LYS A 81 10.84 -0.75 1.95
N ASN A 82 9.52 -0.67 1.78
CA ASN A 82 8.58 -1.79 1.90
C ASN A 82 8.19 -2.41 0.54
N ILE A 83 8.85 -2.03 -0.56
CA ILE A 83 8.45 -2.41 -1.91
C ILE A 83 8.36 -3.93 -2.14
N ASN A 84 9.23 -4.72 -1.49
CA ASN A 84 9.18 -6.18 -1.54
C ASN A 84 7.82 -6.73 -1.13
N TYR A 85 7.20 -6.15 -0.10
CA TYR A 85 5.88 -6.54 0.37
C TYR A 85 4.80 -6.21 -0.67
N PHE A 86 4.81 -4.99 -1.22
CA PHE A 86 3.82 -4.55 -2.22
C PHE A 86 3.97 -5.24 -3.58
N LEU A 87 5.11 -5.86 -3.87
CA LEU A 87 5.35 -6.67 -5.07
C LEU A 87 5.00 -8.16 -4.89
N SER A 88 4.50 -8.55 -3.72
CA SER A 88 3.89 -9.86 -3.52
C SER A 88 2.48 -9.86 -4.12
N ASN A 89 2.08 -10.98 -4.75
CA ASN A 89 0.81 -11.06 -5.48
C ASN A 89 -0.42 -10.90 -4.57
N ASN A 90 -0.27 -11.03 -3.26
CA ASN A 90 -1.38 -11.14 -2.30
C ASN A 90 -1.24 -10.17 -1.13
N TRP A 91 -0.48 -9.08 -1.24
CA TRP A 91 -0.28 -8.16 -0.10
C TRP A 91 -1.59 -7.56 0.41
N LEU A 92 -2.57 -7.33 -0.48
CA LEU A 92 -3.91 -6.87 -0.11
C LEU A 92 -4.69 -7.89 0.74
N SER A 93 -4.34 -9.19 0.70
CA SER A 93 -5.06 -10.23 1.43
C SER A 93 -4.99 -10.07 2.95
N GLN A 94 -3.91 -9.45 3.46
CA GLN A 94 -3.79 -9.09 4.88
C GLN A 94 -4.84 -8.06 5.31
N PHE A 95 -5.35 -7.25 4.38
CA PHE A 95 -6.27 -6.15 4.65
C PHE A 95 -7.71 -6.43 4.19
N ARG A 96 -8.08 -7.70 4.06
CA ARG A 96 -9.42 -8.10 3.68
C ARG A 96 -10.48 -7.43 4.57
N ASN A 97 -11.61 -7.05 3.96
CA ASN A 97 -12.72 -6.32 4.56
C ASN A 97 -12.38 -4.93 5.12
N SER A 98 -11.20 -4.40 4.79
CA SER A 98 -10.75 -3.09 5.25
C SER A 98 -10.79 -2.07 4.12
N ARG A 99 -10.86 -0.80 4.51
CA ARG A 99 -10.67 0.34 3.62
C ARG A 99 -9.26 0.88 3.79
N LEU A 100 -8.57 1.12 2.69
CA LEU A 100 -7.17 1.53 2.68
C LEU A 100 -7.00 2.98 2.24
N ILE A 101 -6.13 3.68 2.95
CA ILE A 101 -5.57 4.97 2.54
C ILE A 101 -4.09 4.75 2.28
N LEU A 102 -3.63 4.92 1.04
CA LEU A 102 -2.19 4.78 0.74
C LEU A 102 -1.49 6.13 0.90
N ILE A 103 -0.45 6.21 1.70
CA ILE A 103 0.45 7.37 1.76
C ILE A 103 1.73 6.99 1.03
N THR A 104 2.05 7.69 -0.06
CA THR A 104 3.11 7.26 -0.97
C THR A 104 4.23 8.29 -1.08
N ASP A 105 5.47 7.79 -1.08
CA ASP A 105 6.62 8.60 -1.46
C ASP A 105 6.67 8.84 -2.98
N LYS A 106 7.54 9.75 -3.41
CA LYS A 106 7.69 10.11 -4.84
C LYS A 106 8.00 8.92 -5.74
N LYS A 107 8.81 7.97 -5.28
CA LYS A 107 9.25 6.82 -6.09
C LYS A 107 8.14 5.79 -6.25
N MET A 108 7.29 5.65 -5.24
CA MET A 108 6.19 4.70 -5.19
C MET A 108 4.87 5.26 -5.73
N ALA A 109 4.79 6.56 -6.03
CA ALA A 109 3.57 7.24 -6.46
C ALA A 109 2.85 6.55 -7.64
N ALA A 110 3.59 6.22 -8.71
CA ALA A 110 3.01 5.58 -9.89
C ALA A 110 2.54 4.14 -9.62
N ILE A 111 3.14 3.46 -8.63
CA ILE A 111 2.79 2.09 -8.21
C ILE A 111 1.56 2.13 -7.29
N ALA A 112 1.48 3.07 -6.35
CA ALA A 112 0.29 3.30 -5.54
C ALA A 112 -0.93 3.62 -6.42
N HIS A 113 -0.72 4.46 -7.44
CA HIS A 113 -1.75 4.80 -8.41
C HIS A 113 -2.17 3.58 -9.27
N TYR A 114 -1.25 2.66 -9.59
CA TYR A 114 -1.61 1.39 -10.21
C TYR A 114 -2.52 0.58 -9.28
N TRP A 115 -2.12 0.39 -8.02
CA TRP A 115 -2.89 -0.41 -7.07
C TRP A 115 -4.27 0.15 -6.75
N PHE A 116 -4.43 1.48 -6.72
CA PHE A 116 -5.76 2.11 -6.58
C PHE A 116 -6.79 1.59 -7.60
N TYR A 117 -6.35 1.25 -8.82
CA TYR A 117 -7.21 0.73 -9.89
C TYR A 117 -7.17 -0.80 -10.04
N ASN A 118 -6.37 -1.48 -9.22
CA ASN A 118 -6.15 -2.93 -9.28
C ASN A 118 -6.27 -3.52 -7.86
N ASP A 119 -7.17 -2.96 -7.04
CA ASP A 119 -7.53 -3.54 -5.75
C ASP A 119 -8.32 -4.85 -5.94
N THR A 120 -8.71 -5.47 -4.82
CA THR A 120 -9.40 -6.77 -4.82
C THR A 120 -10.87 -6.60 -4.46
N ALA A 121 -11.73 -7.54 -4.83
CA ALA A 121 -13.15 -7.53 -4.45
C ALA A 121 -13.40 -7.34 -2.94
N ASP A 122 -12.45 -7.77 -2.10
CA ASP A 122 -12.58 -7.75 -0.65
C ASP A 122 -11.77 -6.64 0.05
N THR A 123 -11.12 -5.73 -0.69
CA THR A 123 -10.34 -4.63 -0.11
C THR A 123 -10.54 -3.38 -0.94
N ILE A 124 -10.90 -2.26 -0.31
CA ILE A 124 -11.18 -1.00 -1.03
C ILE A 124 -10.05 -0.02 -0.77
N ILE A 125 -9.33 0.41 -1.80
CA ILE A 125 -8.43 1.58 -1.66
C ILE A 125 -9.27 2.85 -1.86
N SER A 126 -9.56 3.58 -0.79
CA SER A 126 -10.42 4.75 -0.87
C SER A 126 -9.71 5.98 -1.43
N THR A 127 -8.41 6.11 -1.21
CA THR A 127 -7.62 7.23 -1.72
C THR A 127 -6.11 6.97 -1.66
N VAL A 128 -5.37 7.82 -2.37
CA VAL A 128 -3.90 7.90 -2.32
C VAL A 128 -3.51 9.33 -1.94
N ILE A 129 -2.73 9.47 -0.88
CA ILE A 129 -2.07 10.69 -0.44
C ILE A 129 -0.67 10.70 -1.05
N PHE A 130 -0.41 11.65 -1.96
CA PHE A 130 0.86 11.81 -2.65
C PHE A 130 1.77 12.75 -1.86
N HIS A 131 3.08 12.59 -2.06
CA HIS A 131 4.12 13.38 -1.39
C HIS A 131 4.05 14.90 -1.61
N ASP A 132 3.26 15.37 -2.58
CA ASP A 132 3.06 16.77 -2.95
C ASP A 132 1.63 17.26 -2.70
N ASP A 133 0.77 16.46 -2.07
CA ASP A 133 -0.55 16.92 -1.65
C ASP A 133 -0.44 17.97 -0.53
N LEU A 134 -1.30 18.98 -0.58
CA LEU A 134 -1.35 20.02 0.45
C LEU A 134 -2.10 19.52 1.69
N ALA A 135 -1.90 20.20 2.83
CA ALA A 135 -2.55 19.83 4.10
C ALA A 135 -4.08 19.72 3.99
N GLU A 136 -4.72 20.62 3.22
CA GLU A 136 -6.17 20.60 3.00
C GLU A 136 -6.61 19.40 2.13
N ASP A 137 -5.81 19.02 1.14
CA ASP A 137 -6.08 17.82 0.33
C ASP A 137 -5.98 16.55 1.18
N ILE A 138 -4.97 16.49 2.06
CA ILE A 138 -4.79 15.38 3.01
C ILE A 138 -5.99 15.29 3.95
N LYS A 139 -6.36 16.41 4.58
CA LYS A 139 -7.52 16.49 5.49
C LYS A 139 -8.80 16.04 4.80
N MET A 140 -9.04 16.53 3.58
CA MET A 140 -10.20 16.15 2.77
C MET A 140 -10.20 14.66 2.45
N LYS A 141 -9.10 14.12 1.92
CA LYS A 141 -8.98 12.69 1.56
C LYS A 141 -9.22 11.74 2.73
N ILE A 142 -8.65 12.09 3.89
CA ILE A 142 -8.86 11.32 5.12
C ILE A 142 -10.33 11.40 5.53
N SER A 143 -10.89 12.60 5.71
CA SER A 143 -12.30 12.79 6.10
C SER A 143 -13.27 12.04 5.19
N GLN A 144 -13.10 12.16 3.86
CA GLN A 144 -13.94 11.48 2.88
C GLN A 144 -13.83 9.94 2.97
N SER A 145 -12.68 9.41 3.36
CA SER A 145 -12.51 7.97 3.59
C SER A 145 -13.33 7.46 4.77
N PHE A 146 -13.45 8.23 5.86
CA PHE A 146 -14.31 7.91 7.02
C PHE A 146 -15.81 8.05 6.72
N MET A 147 -16.16 8.90 5.76
CA MET A 147 -17.52 9.00 5.22
C MET A 147 -17.84 7.90 4.18
N GLY A 148 -16.91 6.97 3.92
CA GLY A 148 -17.12 5.88 2.97
C GLY A 148 -16.95 6.26 1.50
N LYS A 149 -16.49 7.47 1.19
CA LYS A 149 -16.27 7.91 -0.20
C LYS A 149 -14.93 7.44 -0.76
N ILE A 150 -14.87 7.32 -2.08
CA ILE A 150 -13.67 6.98 -2.84
C ILE A 150 -13.21 8.24 -3.59
N ILE A 151 -12.00 8.68 -3.32
CA ILE A 151 -11.37 9.85 -3.96
C ILE A 151 -10.32 9.36 -4.94
N ARG A 152 -10.68 9.39 -6.23
CA ARG A 152 -9.82 8.94 -7.33
C ARG A 152 -8.62 9.88 -7.50
N PRO A 153 -7.39 9.35 -7.64
CA PRO A 153 -6.25 10.15 -8.05
C PRO A 153 -6.50 10.85 -9.39
N SER A 154 -5.90 12.03 -9.59
CA SER A 154 -6.00 12.74 -10.87
C SER A 154 -5.36 11.92 -12.00
N GLU A 155 -6.02 11.85 -13.16
CA GLU A 155 -5.48 11.21 -14.37
C GLU A 155 -4.18 11.88 -14.89
N LYS A 156 -3.87 13.09 -14.44
CA LYS A 156 -2.59 13.76 -14.75
C LYS A 156 -1.41 13.14 -13.98
N ARG A 157 -1.65 12.45 -12.87
CA ARG A 157 -0.59 11.80 -12.09
C ARG A 157 -0.12 10.53 -12.79
N ALA A 158 1.19 10.30 -12.80
CA ALA A 158 1.77 9.11 -13.40
C ALA A 158 1.15 7.83 -12.79
N LYS A 159 0.88 6.84 -13.64
CA LYS A 159 0.35 5.52 -13.29
C LYS A 159 1.05 4.45 -14.12
N LEU A 160 1.41 3.33 -13.50
CA LEU A 160 1.81 2.14 -14.28
C LEU A 160 0.57 1.45 -14.86
N SER A 161 0.64 1.05 -16.12
CA SER A 161 -0.28 0.07 -16.70
C SER A 161 0.01 -1.33 -16.14
N ALA A 162 -0.91 -2.28 -16.34
CA ALA A 162 -0.71 -3.68 -15.93
C ALA A 162 0.56 -4.30 -16.54
N ASN A 163 0.85 -4.01 -17.82
CA ASN A 163 2.07 -4.49 -18.47
C ASN A 163 3.33 -3.86 -17.89
N GLU A 164 3.30 -2.56 -17.61
CA GLU A 164 4.41 -1.86 -16.96
C GLU A 164 4.64 -2.37 -15.54
N TYR A 165 3.58 -2.61 -14.77
CA TYR A 165 3.67 -3.16 -13.42
C TYR A 165 4.23 -4.59 -13.43
N ALA A 166 3.76 -5.46 -14.33
CA ALA A 166 4.27 -6.81 -14.49
C ALA A 166 5.77 -6.82 -14.85
N LEU A 167 6.17 -6.00 -15.83
CA LEU A 167 7.57 -5.85 -16.20
C LEU A 167 8.41 -5.29 -15.03
N PHE A 168 7.89 -4.27 -14.34
CA PHE A 168 8.54 -3.71 -13.16
C PHE A 168 8.81 -4.77 -12.10
N SER A 169 7.80 -5.59 -11.76
CA SER A 169 7.93 -6.66 -10.76
C SER A 169 9.01 -7.68 -11.14
N GLU A 170 9.08 -8.10 -12.41
CA GLU A 170 10.12 -9.03 -12.87
C GLU A 170 11.51 -8.41 -12.84
N LEU A 171 11.67 -7.18 -13.34
CA LEU A 171 12.96 -6.48 -13.34
C LEU A 171 13.45 -6.20 -11.91
N TYR A 172 12.56 -5.79 -11.02
CA TYR A 172 12.87 -5.55 -9.61
C TYR A 172 13.38 -6.82 -8.92
N LYS A 173 12.77 -7.98 -9.23
CA LYS A 173 13.20 -9.31 -8.76
C LYS A 173 14.50 -9.82 -9.43
N GLY A 174 15.18 -8.98 -10.21
CA GLY A 174 16.46 -9.30 -10.85
C GLY A 174 16.35 -10.13 -12.12
N GLN A 175 15.16 -10.28 -12.71
CA GLN A 175 15.02 -11.01 -13.98
C GLN A 175 15.70 -10.25 -15.12
N LEU A 176 16.42 -11.00 -15.95
CA LEU A 176 17.14 -10.42 -17.09
C LEU A 176 16.17 -9.99 -18.19
N PRO A 177 16.33 -8.80 -18.80
CA PRO A 177 15.49 -8.34 -19.91
C PRO A 177 15.35 -9.34 -21.05
N LYS A 178 16.41 -10.10 -21.36
CA LYS A 178 16.40 -11.15 -22.39
C LYS A 178 15.46 -12.31 -22.02
N LYS A 179 15.45 -12.74 -20.76
CA LYS A 179 14.56 -13.82 -20.28
C LYS A 179 13.10 -13.36 -20.31
N ILE A 180 12.83 -12.14 -19.88
CA ILE A 180 11.48 -11.55 -19.90
C ILE A 180 10.97 -11.41 -21.34
N ALA A 181 11.82 -10.95 -22.27
CA ALA A 181 11.48 -10.83 -23.68
C ALA A 181 11.05 -12.18 -24.29
N MET A 182 11.81 -13.25 -24.00
CA MET A 182 11.48 -14.62 -24.43
C MET A 182 10.16 -15.09 -23.85
N LYS A 183 9.93 -14.90 -22.53
CA LYS A 183 8.69 -15.28 -21.84
C LYS A 183 7.46 -14.57 -22.43
N ASN A 184 7.60 -13.30 -22.77
CA ASN A 184 6.50 -12.47 -23.26
C ASN A 184 6.39 -12.44 -24.80
N ALA A 185 7.09 -13.34 -25.50
CA ALA A 185 7.12 -13.42 -26.96
C ALA A 185 7.34 -12.06 -27.65
N THR A 186 8.25 -11.25 -27.09
CA THR A 186 8.55 -9.89 -27.59
C THR A 186 10.05 -9.70 -27.78
N ASN A 187 10.45 -8.59 -28.38
CA ASN A 187 11.86 -8.29 -28.59
C ASN A 187 12.46 -7.55 -27.37
N VAL A 188 13.77 -7.70 -27.16
CA VAL A 188 14.49 -7.08 -26.03
C VAL A 188 14.46 -5.54 -26.11
N LYS A 189 14.39 -4.96 -27.31
CA LYS A 189 14.28 -3.50 -27.49
C LYS A 189 12.99 -2.94 -26.87
N ASN A 190 11.87 -3.65 -27.02
CA ASN A 190 10.59 -3.30 -26.44
C ASN A 190 10.64 -3.34 -24.90
N ILE A 191 11.35 -4.33 -24.34
CA ILE A 191 11.58 -4.41 -22.89
C ILE A 191 12.33 -3.19 -22.39
N TYR A 192 13.42 -2.80 -23.05
CA TYR A 192 14.17 -1.59 -22.66
C TYR A 192 13.36 -0.31 -22.84
N ALA A 193 12.59 -0.17 -23.92
CA ALA A 193 11.72 0.99 -24.12
C ALA A 193 10.62 1.09 -23.05
N MET A 194 10.05 -0.03 -22.61
CA MET A 194 9.09 -0.06 -21.50
C MET A 194 9.77 0.20 -20.15
N LYS A 195 10.96 -0.36 -19.91
CA LYS A 195 11.77 -0.06 -18.71
C LYS A 195 12.02 1.44 -18.56
N ILE A 196 12.42 2.13 -19.64
CA ILE A 196 12.64 3.59 -19.61
C ILE A 196 11.36 4.33 -19.24
N ARG A 197 10.22 3.95 -19.83
CA ARG A 197 8.91 4.54 -19.48
C ARG A 197 8.55 4.34 -18.01
N ILE A 198 8.81 3.16 -17.46
CA ILE A 198 8.63 2.87 -16.04
C ILE A 198 9.52 3.79 -15.20
N GLU A 199 10.82 3.85 -15.49
CA GLU A 199 11.79 4.66 -14.74
C GLU A 199 11.46 6.16 -14.79
N THR A 200 10.95 6.66 -15.92
CA THR A 200 10.43 8.03 -16.02
C THR A 200 9.25 8.27 -15.09
N LYS A 201 8.32 7.31 -14.97
CA LYS A 201 7.15 7.41 -14.07
C LYS A 201 7.54 7.29 -12.59
N LEU A 202 8.56 6.50 -12.27
CA LEU A 202 9.09 6.36 -10.91
C LEU A 202 10.02 7.54 -10.53
N GLY A 203 10.55 8.25 -11.52
CA GLY A 203 11.54 9.31 -11.34
C GLY A 203 12.92 8.80 -10.91
N VAL A 204 13.16 7.49 -10.93
CA VAL A 204 14.41 6.83 -10.54
C VAL A 204 14.64 5.55 -11.35
N PRO A 205 15.90 5.14 -11.56
CA PRO A 205 16.20 3.82 -12.09
C PRO A 205 15.68 2.70 -11.18
N ILE A 206 15.18 1.60 -11.77
CA ILE A 206 14.69 0.43 -11.02
C ILE A 206 15.81 -0.14 -10.12
N SER A 207 17.06 -0.09 -10.58
CA SER A 207 18.23 -0.56 -9.82
C SER A 207 18.45 0.22 -8.52
N ARG A 208 17.98 1.46 -8.40
CA ARG A 208 18.07 2.28 -7.17
C ARG A 208 16.95 1.99 -6.17
N LEU A 209 16.02 1.09 -6.50
CA LEU A 209 14.96 0.62 -5.60
C LEU A 209 15.30 -0.73 -4.97
N ALA A 210 16.18 -1.50 -5.61
CA ALA A 210 16.61 -2.83 -5.15
C ALA A 210 17.83 -2.79 -4.21
N SER A 211 18.40 -1.60 -4.00
CA SER A 211 19.59 -1.30 -3.20
C SER A 211 19.25 -0.81 -1.81
#